data_AF-A0A9P4K6J2-F1
#
_entry.id   AF-A0A9P4K6J2-F1
#
_cell.length_a   1.000
_cell.length_b   1.000
_cell.length_c   1.000
_cell.angle_alpha   90.00
_cell.angle_beta   90.00
_cell.angle_gamma   90.00
#
_symmetry.space_group_name_H-M   'P 1'
#
loop_
_entity.id
_entity.type
_entity.pdbx_description
1 polymer ?
#
loop_
_entity_poly.entity_id
_entity_poly.type
_entity_poly.pdbx_seq_one_letter_code
_entity_poly.pdbx_strand_id
1 'polypeptide(L)'
;MAAIPARRAFSLLVNTSSSRAAPIAYRIAIRTFTSSPISSAFVPSSARATTSTTTPASNPAISTTPRTTAAAAKPTPSIATKASTPERTVEPSVSPAKEPPPPTARSSSLETATSAAQSKRSLTDGLSDMPPETDGMAAIDWTRSFHGLGGAPFTPEQQEILLAPIDQGDVEVKPDGLLYLPEIKYRRILNRAFGPGGWGLAPRGESIVTGKLITREYGLIVQGRLVSIARGEQQYFDPDGIPTATEGCKSNALMRCCKDLGIASELWDPRFIRKFVNEMTKEVWVEHVTTKRKRKVVLRKDDTVRYPFKESKA
;
A
#
# COMPACT_ATOMS: atom_id res chain seq x y z
N MET A 1 12.25 83.83 45.71
CA MET A 1 12.56 85.10 45.02
C MET A 1 13.15 84.77 43.66
N ALA A 2 12.67 85.49 42.64
CA ALA A 2 13.14 85.66 41.25
C ALA A 2 14.50 85.03 40.90
N ALA A 3 14.64 84.14 39.91
CA ALA A 3 14.46 84.29 38.45
C ALA A 3 15.66 84.91 37.71
N ILE A 4 15.75 84.55 36.42
CA ILE A 4 16.47 85.22 35.29
C ILE A 4 17.91 84.63 35.04
N PRO A 5 18.46 84.57 33.78
CA PRO A 5 18.05 83.71 32.65
C PRO A 5 19.21 83.29 31.67
N ALA A 6 18.85 82.48 30.67
CA ALA A 6 19.10 82.61 29.21
C ALA A 6 20.50 82.88 28.57
N ARG A 7 20.87 81.91 27.69
CA ARG A 7 21.07 81.99 26.21
C ARG A 7 22.44 82.35 25.58
N ARG A 8 22.69 81.56 24.51
CA ARG A 8 23.30 81.85 23.17
C ARG A 8 24.80 81.63 22.94
N ALA A 9 25.12 80.73 21.99
CA ALA A 9 25.91 80.95 20.76
C ALA A 9 26.00 79.60 19.99
N PHE A 10 25.43 79.41 18.80
CA PHE A 10 25.95 79.75 17.45
C PHE A 10 27.37 79.25 17.14
N SER A 11 27.48 78.19 16.31
CA SER A 11 28.47 78.13 15.23
C SER A 11 28.02 77.18 14.12
N LEU A 12 27.74 77.76 12.96
CA LEU A 12 27.66 77.09 11.66
C LEU A 12 29.04 76.58 11.24
N LEU A 13 29.12 75.36 10.70
CA LEU A 13 30.06 75.06 9.62
C LEU A 13 29.38 74.19 8.58
N VAL A 14 29.29 74.78 7.39
CA VAL A 14 28.88 74.20 6.12
C VAL A 14 30.04 73.35 5.60
N ASN A 15 29.77 72.13 5.12
CA ASN A 15 30.55 71.59 4.02
C ASN A 15 29.62 70.99 2.97
N THR A 16 29.69 71.60 1.80
CA THR A 16 28.92 71.34 0.59
C THR A 16 29.62 70.30 -0.28
N SER A 17 28.78 69.48 -0.94
CA SER A 17 28.96 69.01 -2.33
C SER A 17 30.02 67.93 -2.61
N SER A 18 29.83 66.96 -3.51
CA SER A 18 28.69 66.58 -4.35
C SER A 18 29.10 65.35 -5.17
N SER A 19 28.13 64.45 -5.44
CA SER A 19 27.96 63.63 -6.67
C SER A 19 28.97 62.49 -6.95
N ARG A 20 28.56 61.30 -7.43
CA ARG A 20 27.62 61.08 -8.54
C ARG A 20 27.20 59.58 -8.63
N ALA A 21 25.91 59.36 -8.92
CA ALA A 21 25.26 58.36 -9.81
C ALA A 21 25.67 56.85 -9.76
N ALA A 22 24.80 55.85 -9.87
CA ALA A 22 23.46 55.70 -10.44
C ALA A 22 22.73 54.45 -9.86
N PRO A 23 21.39 54.34 -9.99
CA PRO A 23 20.62 53.17 -9.55
C PRO A 23 20.43 52.15 -10.69
N ILE A 24 20.71 50.87 -10.43
CA ILE A 24 20.31 49.77 -11.33
C ILE A 24 18.96 49.25 -10.88
N ALA A 25 17.92 49.68 -11.60
CA ALA A 25 16.58 49.14 -11.53
C ALA A 25 16.56 47.72 -12.14
N TYR A 26 16.39 46.69 -11.32
CA TYR A 26 16.03 45.36 -11.82
C TYR A 26 14.54 45.35 -12.14
N ARG A 27 14.24 45.31 -13.44
CA ARG A 27 12.90 45.21 -13.99
C ARG A 27 12.28 43.87 -13.59
N ILE A 28 11.18 43.93 -12.84
CA ILE A 28 10.24 42.84 -12.62
C ILE A 28 9.52 42.58 -13.95
N ALA A 29 9.81 41.44 -14.58
CA ALA A 29 9.05 40.94 -15.71
C ALA A 29 7.81 40.20 -15.19
N ILE A 30 6.68 40.91 -15.12
CA ILE A 30 5.36 40.31 -14.90
C ILE A 30 4.99 39.57 -16.20
N ARG A 31 5.14 38.24 -16.21
CA ARG A 31 4.54 37.39 -17.27
C ARG A 31 3.09 37.12 -16.91
N THR A 32 2.20 37.93 -17.46
CA THR A 32 0.77 37.62 -17.56
C THR A 32 0.58 36.52 -18.60
N PHE A 33 0.36 35.28 -18.16
CA PHE A 33 -0.18 34.24 -19.05
C PHE A 33 -1.70 34.36 -19.07
N THR A 34 -2.18 34.93 -20.17
CA THR A 34 -3.59 34.99 -20.55
C THR A 34 -4.13 33.58 -20.74
N SER A 35 -5.20 33.24 -20.01
CA SER A 35 -6.01 32.05 -20.19
C SER A 35 -6.83 32.16 -21.47
N SER A 36 -6.65 31.21 -22.39
CA SER A 36 -7.61 30.95 -23.46
C SER A 36 -8.37 29.66 -23.16
N PRO A 37 -9.71 29.67 -23.14
CA PRO A 37 -10.50 28.46 -22.96
C PRO A 37 -10.50 27.67 -24.27
N ILE A 38 -9.96 26.45 -24.26
CA ILE A 38 -10.19 25.50 -25.35
C ILE A 38 -11.50 24.78 -25.07
N SER A 39 -12.46 25.06 -25.95
CA SER A 39 -13.80 24.52 -25.97
C SER A 39 -13.85 22.99 -26.00
N SER A 40 -14.76 22.47 -25.19
CA SER A 40 -15.37 21.15 -25.31
C SER A 40 -15.92 20.93 -26.72
N ALA A 41 -15.54 19.81 -27.35
CA ALA A 41 -16.26 19.24 -28.48
C ALA A 41 -16.58 17.78 -28.17
N PHE A 42 -17.75 17.59 -27.56
CA PHE A 42 -18.51 16.35 -27.64
C PHE A 42 -18.94 16.14 -29.09
N VAL A 43 -18.61 14.98 -29.66
CA VAL A 43 -19.36 14.43 -30.81
C VAL A 43 -19.77 13.02 -30.46
N PRO A 44 -21.08 12.74 -30.31
CA PRO A 44 -21.59 11.39 -30.31
C PRO A 44 -21.81 10.95 -31.77
N SER A 45 -21.40 9.74 -32.12
CA SER A 45 -21.95 9.08 -33.31
C SER A 45 -22.56 7.76 -32.88
N SER A 46 -23.87 7.81 -32.69
CA SER A 46 -24.74 6.65 -32.70
C SER A 46 -25.28 6.51 -34.13
N ALA A 47 -25.08 5.35 -34.74
CA ALA A 47 -25.82 4.93 -35.92
C ALA A 47 -26.45 3.55 -35.66
N ARG A 48 -27.75 3.61 -35.34
CA ARG A 48 -28.83 2.64 -35.58
C ARG A 48 -28.93 2.40 -37.10
N ALA A 49 -29.48 1.36 -37.74
CA ALA A 49 -30.49 0.32 -37.50
C ALA A 49 -30.20 -0.85 -38.50
N THR A 50 -30.73 -2.07 -38.39
CA THR A 50 -32.07 -2.50 -38.87
C THR A 50 -32.33 -3.96 -38.42
N THR A 51 -33.37 -4.20 -37.61
CA THR A 51 -34.67 -4.85 -37.96
C THR A 51 -34.60 -6.22 -38.64
N SER A 52 -35.05 -7.26 -37.92
CA SER A 52 -35.98 -8.23 -38.48
C SER A 52 -36.95 -8.72 -37.40
N THR A 53 -38.23 -8.44 -37.67
CA THR A 53 -39.42 -8.86 -36.96
C THR A 53 -39.96 -10.09 -37.67
N THR A 54 -40.21 -11.20 -36.98
CA THR A 54 -41.27 -12.17 -37.35
C THR A 54 -41.66 -13.04 -36.15
N THR A 55 -42.83 -12.73 -35.60
CA THR A 55 -43.82 -13.70 -35.08
C THR A 55 -44.93 -13.80 -36.15
N PRO A 56 -45.88 -14.77 -36.17
CA PRO A 56 -46.39 -15.51 -35.00
C PRO A 56 -46.81 -17.00 -35.22
N ALA A 57 -47.21 -17.59 -34.08
CA ALA A 57 -48.29 -18.56 -33.87
C ALA A 57 -48.23 -19.97 -34.49
N SER A 58 -48.28 -20.99 -33.62
CA SER A 58 -49.50 -21.81 -33.45
C SER A 58 -49.33 -22.85 -32.33
N ASN A 59 -50.23 -22.80 -31.35
CA ASN A 59 -50.59 -23.89 -30.44
C ASN A 59 -51.44 -24.92 -31.23
N PRO A 60 -51.59 -26.20 -30.82
CA PRO A 60 -52.53 -26.47 -29.74
C PRO A 60 -52.16 -27.61 -28.77
N ALA A 61 -52.94 -27.62 -27.68
CA ALA A 61 -52.95 -28.50 -26.52
C ALA A 61 -53.25 -29.98 -26.82
N ILE A 62 -52.99 -30.85 -25.82
CA ILE A 62 -53.89 -31.91 -25.29
C ILE A 62 -53.29 -32.48 -23.99
N SER A 63 -54.04 -32.33 -22.88
CA SER A 63 -54.46 -33.34 -21.86
C SER A 63 -53.53 -34.54 -21.57
N THR A 64 -53.24 -35.01 -20.35
CA THR A 64 -54.15 -35.41 -19.25
C THR A 64 -53.31 -35.85 -18.03
N THR A 65 -53.72 -35.53 -16.81
CA THR A 65 -53.27 -36.11 -15.51
C THR A 65 -53.98 -37.44 -15.19
N PRO A 66 -53.83 -38.06 -14.01
CA PRO A 66 -52.66 -38.60 -13.32
C PRO A 66 -52.83 -40.11 -12.97
N ARG A 67 -51.81 -40.78 -12.42
CA ARG A 67 -52.00 -42.06 -11.71
C ARG A 67 -51.16 -42.15 -10.44
N THR A 68 -51.85 -42.14 -9.31
CA THR A 68 -51.42 -42.58 -7.98
C THR A 68 -51.42 -44.11 -7.88
N THR A 69 -50.49 -44.70 -7.10
CA THR A 69 -50.76 -45.73 -6.06
C THR A 69 -49.48 -46.14 -5.31
N ALA A 70 -49.60 -46.17 -3.97
CA ALA A 70 -48.97 -47.06 -2.97
C ALA A 70 -47.42 -47.05 -2.81
N ALA A 71 -46.80 -46.71 -1.67
CA ALA A 71 -46.93 -47.11 -0.25
C ALA A 71 -46.03 -48.31 0.16
N ALA A 72 -45.41 -48.17 1.36
CA ALA A 72 -44.68 -49.15 2.19
C ALA A 72 -43.26 -49.54 1.74
N ALA A 73 -42.25 -49.80 2.58
CA ALA A 73 -42.05 -49.70 4.03
C ALA A 73 -40.54 -49.86 4.34
N LYS A 74 -40.12 -49.40 5.52
CA LYS A 74 -38.82 -49.62 6.17
C LYS A 74 -38.62 -51.12 6.50
N PRO A 75 -37.39 -51.64 6.65
CA PRO A 75 -36.88 -51.80 8.01
C PRO A 75 -35.36 -51.62 8.19
N THR A 76 -35.00 -51.34 9.43
CA THR A 76 -33.65 -51.46 10.03
C THR A 76 -33.70 -52.65 10.99
N PRO A 77 -32.63 -53.45 11.11
CA PRO A 77 -31.97 -53.67 12.42
C PRO A 77 -30.44 -53.87 12.24
N SER A 78 -29.52 -54.00 13.19
CA SER A 78 -29.46 -53.90 14.66
C SER A 78 -27.97 -53.82 15.05
N ILE A 79 -27.75 -53.32 16.26
CA ILE A 79 -26.57 -53.25 17.13
C ILE A 79 -25.71 -54.53 17.21
N ALA A 80 -24.38 -54.34 17.40
CA ALA A 80 -23.53 -55.22 18.21
C ALA A 80 -22.39 -54.45 18.93
N THR A 81 -22.42 -54.52 20.28
CA THR A 81 -21.35 -54.35 21.29
C THR A 81 -20.14 -55.28 21.04
N LYS A 82 -18.89 -55.14 21.51
CA LYS A 82 -18.27 -54.61 22.75
C LYS A 82 -16.71 -54.69 22.64
N ALA A 83 -16.02 -53.97 23.53
CA ALA A 83 -14.75 -54.32 24.21
C ALA A 83 -13.36 -53.87 23.65
N SER A 84 -12.46 -53.78 24.62
CA SER A 84 -11.28 -52.91 24.83
C SER A 84 -9.90 -53.57 24.54
N THR A 85 -8.91 -52.73 24.16
CA THR A 85 -7.42 -52.68 24.43
C THR A 85 -6.62 -53.98 24.71
N PRO A 86 -5.30 -54.12 24.39
CA PRO A 86 -4.27 -53.05 24.46
C PRO A 86 -3.13 -53.04 23.41
N GLU A 87 -2.30 -51.99 23.55
CA GLU A 87 -1.04 -51.68 22.89
C GLU A 87 0.00 -52.81 22.93
N ARG A 88 0.78 -52.93 21.86
CA ARG A 88 1.96 -53.80 21.79
C ARG A 88 3.21 -52.96 21.58
N THR A 89 3.91 -52.72 22.68
CA THR A 89 5.31 -52.29 22.74
C THR A 89 6.19 -53.37 22.11
N VAL A 90 7.10 -52.97 21.22
CA VAL A 90 8.19 -53.83 20.73
C VAL A 90 9.50 -53.18 21.17
N GLU A 91 10.15 -53.82 22.14
CA GLU A 91 11.55 -53.56 22.50
C GLU A 91 12.48 -54.16 21.43
N PRO A 92 13.54 -53.46 21.01
CA PRO A 92 14.66 -54.09 20.32
C PRO A 92 15.82 -54.35 21.28
N SER A 93 16.28 -55.60 21.25
CA SER A 93 17.48 -56.15 21.90
C SER A 93 18.77 -55.42 21.48
N VAL A 94 19.67 -55.19 22.44
CA VAL A 94 20.97 -54.52 22.29
C VAL A 94 22.10 -55.52 22.53
N SER A 95 23.02 -55.65 21.57
CA SER A 95 24.45 -56.01 21.73
C SER A 95 25.21 -55.81 20.40
N PRO A 96 26.54 -55.56 20.40
CA PRO A 96 27.10 -54.31 19.89
C PRO A 96 27.58 -54.35 18.42
N ALA A 97 27.30 -53.27 17.70
CA ALA A 97 27.78 -53.03 16.34
C ALA A 97 29.16 -52.34 16.35
N LYS A 98 30.04 -52.84 15.47
CA LYS A 98 31.35 -52.28 15.14
C LYS A 98 31.17 -50.94 14.41
N GLU A 99 31.89 -49.92 14.89
CA GLU A 99 31.85 -48.53 14.42
C GLU A 99 32.32 -48.38 12.96
N PRO A 100 31.53 -47.76 12.06
CA PRO A 100 32.00 -47.32 10.75
C PRO A 100 32.49 -45.84 10.77
N PRO A 101 33.44 -45.49 9.89
CA PRO A 101 34.19 -44.22 9.95
C PRO A 101 33.34 -42.98 9.55
N PRO A 102 33.77 -41.77 9.97
CA PRO A 102 32.99 -40.53 9.78
C PRO A 102 32.92 -40.10 8.29
N PRO A 103 31.75 -39.69 7.78
CA PRO A 103 31.60 -39.18 6.43
C PRO A 103 31.90 -37.67 6.39
N THR A 104 33.17 -37.28 6.42
CA THR A 104 33.57 -35.87 6.29
C THR A 104 34.41 -35.68 5.04
N ALA A 105 33.77 -35.39 3.91
CA ALA A 105 34.41 -34.80 2.71
C ALA A 105 33.44 -34.45 1.55
N ARG A 106 32.18 -34.91 1.55
CA ARG A 106 31.23 -34.66 0.43
C ARG A 106 30.09 -33.69 0.71
N SER A 107 29.81 -33.37 1.97
CA SER A 107 28.80 -32.38 2.37
C SER A 107 29.35 -30.96 2.40
N SER A 108 30.65 -30.78 2.69
CA SER A 108 31.27 -29.46 2.69
C SER A 108 31.42 -28.85 1.30
N SER A 109 31.59 -29.65 0.24
CA SER A 109 31.72 -29.14 -1.13
C SER A 109 30.39 -28.67 -1.72
N LEU A 110 29.27 -29.32 -1.38
CA LEU A 110 27.94 -28.88 -1.78
C LEU A 110 27.49 -27.68 -0.94
N GLU A 111 27.71 -27.65 0.37
CA GLU A 111 27.38 -26.47 1.18
C GLU A 111 28.26 -25.27 0.85
N THR A 112 29.55 -25.48 0.53
CA THR A 112 30.45 -24.41 0.07
C THR A 112 30.11 -23.98 -1.35
N ALA A 113 29.69 -24.88 -2.25
CA ALA A 113 29.24 -24.50 -3.59
C ALA A 113 27.87 -23.78 -3.56
N THR A 114 26.98 -24.13 -2.62
CA THR A 114 25.69 -23.46 -2.43
C THR A 114 25.89 -22.09 -1.78
N SER A 115 26.78 -21.98 -0.79
CA SER A 115 27.18 -20.71 -0.17
C SER A 115 27.97 -19.81 -1.11
N ALA A 116 28.83 -20.37 -1.97
CA ALA A 116 29.55 -19.64 -3.01
C ALA A 116 28.64 -19.24 -4.19
N ALA A 117 27.61 -20.02 -4.51
CA ALA A 117 26.58 -19.65 -5.50
C ALA A 117 25.61 -18.59 -4.94
N GLN A 118 25.31 -18.61 -3.64
CA GLN A 118 24.57 -17.55 -2.94
C GLN A 118 25.41 -16.28 -2.79
N SER A 119 26.71 -16.40 -2.52
CA SER A 119 27.64 -15.27 -2.42
C SER A 119 27.93 -14.59 -3.78
N LYS A 120 27.89 -15.34 -4.89
CA LYS A 120 28.15 -14.81 -6.25
C LYS A 120 26.96 -14.14 -6.94
N ARG A 121 25.80 -14.03 -6.27
CA ARG A 121 24.67 -13.21 -6.73
C ARG A 121 24.00 -12.53 -5.55
N SER A 122 24.76 -11.73 -4.81
CA SER A 122 24.15 -10.63 -4.08
C SER A 122 23.53 -9.72 -5.15
N LEU A 123 22.21 -9.84 -5.37
CA LEU A 123 21.43 -8.97 -6.28
C LEU A 123 21.41 -7.50 -5.82
N THR A 124 22.23 -7.16 -4.83
CA THR A 124 22.54 -5.81 -4.38
C THR A 124 23.64 -5.15 -5.23
N ASP A 125 24.41 -5.91 -6.01
CA ASP A 125 25.47 -5.36 -6.87
C ASP A 125 24.83 -4.50 -7.98
N GLY A 126 25.03 -3.18 -7.89
CA GLY A 126 24.39 -2.17 -8.75
C GLY A 126 23.16 -1.47 -8.15
N LEU A 127 22.74 -1.82 -6.93
CA LEU A 127 21.72 -1.09 -6.16
C LEU A 127 22.34 -0.09 -5.17
N SER A 128 23.42 0.58 -5.60
CA SER A 128 24.09 1.62 -4.81
C SER A 128 23.20 2.87 -4.70
N ASP A 129 22.24 2.78 -3.79
CA ASP A 129 21.18 3.76 -3.55
C ASP A 129 21.50 4.63 -2.32
N MET A 130 22.78 4.66 -1.94
CA MET A 130 23.33 5.47 -0.85
C MET A 130 23.49 6.91 -1.35
N PRO A 131 22.97 7.92 -0.63
CA PRO A 131 23.14 9.30 -1.04
C PRO A 131 24.63 9.71 -1.05
N PRO A 132 25.04 10.57 -1.99
CA PRO A 132 26.41 11.05 -2.06
C PRO A 132 26.81 11.80 -0.79
N GLU A 133 28.03 11.58 -0.31
CA GLU A 133 28.59 12.31 0.83
C GLU A 133 28.72 13.79 0.45
N THR A 134 27.89 14.66 1.04
CA THR A 134 27.95 16.10 0.82
C THR A 134 28.94 16.72 1.81
N ASP A 135 30.16 17.00 1.33
CA ASP A 135 31.14 17.80 2.05
C ASP A 135 30.67 19.28 2.13
N GLY A 136 30.47 19.79 3.34
CA GLY A 136 30.48 21.25 3.60
C GLY A 136 29.15 22.02 3.60
N MET A 137 27.98 21.37 3.56
CA MET A 137 26.70 22.04 3.86
C MET A 137 26.02 21.35 5.03
N ALA A 138 25.46 22.13 5.97
CA ALA A 138 24.63 21.65 7.08
C ALA A 138 23.26 21.11 6.59
N ALA A 139 23.28 20.31 5.52
CA ALA A 139 22.14 19.59 5.02
C ALA A 139 21.85 18.44 5.98
N ILE A 140 20.59 18.29 6.38
CA ILE A 140 20.17 17.21 7.27
C ILE A 140 20.30 15.90 6.50
N ASP A 141 21.13 14.98 7.00
CA ASP A 141 21.20 13.62 6.48
C ASP A 141 19.97 12.80 6.93
N TRP A 142 18.98 12.69 6.05
CA TRP A 142 17.75 11.95 6.30
C TRP A 142 17.93 10.43 6.39
N THR A 143 19.08 9.88 6.01
CA THR A 143 19.32 8.43 6.11
C THR A 143 19.47 7.96 7.55
N ARG A 144 19.96 8.84 8.43
CA ARG A 144 20.24 8.52 9.85
C ARG A 144 19.56 9.46 10.83
N SER A 145 19.29 10.71 10.44
CA SER A 145 18.76 11.74 11.33
C SER A 145 17.34 11.44 11.84
N PHE A 146 17.05 11.94 13.04
CA PHE A 146 15.72 11.99 13.67
C PHE A 146 15.21 13.44 13.81
N HIS A 147 15.73 14.36 13.00
CA HIS A 147 15.45 15.79 13.10
C HIS A 147 13.94 16.11 13.09
N GLY A 148 13.48 16.86 14.08
CA GLY A 148 12.10 17.33 14.20
C GLY A 148 11.05 16.29 14.62
N LEU A 149 11.45 15.04 14.85
CA LEU A 149 10.54 13.99 15.31
C LEU A 149 9.99 14.33 16.70
N GLY A 150 8.66 14.38 16.83
CA GLY A 150 7.98 14.70 18.09
C GLY A 150 8.20 16.12 18.62
N GLY A 151 8.81 17.02 17.84
CA GLY A 151 9.16 18.37 18.31
C GLY A 151 7.99 19.34 18.39
N ALA A 152 7.01 19.24 17.48
CA ALA A 152 5.84 20.11 17.44
C ALA A 152 4.62 19.42 16.79
N PRO A 153 3.39 19.71 17.25
CA PRO A 153 2.18 19.25 16.58
C PRO A 153 1.97 19.98 15.24
N PHE A 154 1.15 19.40 14.36
CA PHE A 154 0.67 20.06 13.14
C PHE A 154 -0.33 21.17 13.46
N THR A 155 -0.65 22.04 12.49
CA THR A 155 -1.70 23.05 12.70
C THR A 155 -3.07 22.39 12.92
N PRO A 156 -4.02 23.04 13.61
CA PRO A 156 -5.36 22.47 13.81
C PRO A 156 -6.06 22.09 12.51
N GLU A 157 -5.93 22.91 11.45
CA GLU A 157 -6.48 22.64 10.12
C GLU A 157 -5.89 21.37 9.49
N GLN A 158 -4.58 21.16 9.65
CA GLN A 158 -3.90 19.94 9.18
C GLN A 158 -4.37 18.72 9.98
N GLN A 159 -4.49 18.85 11.30
CA GLN A 159 -4.95 17.76 12.16
C GLN A 159 -6.37 17.32 11.78
N GLU A 160 -7.28 18.26 11.52
CA GLU A 160 -8.64 17.96 11.06
C GLU A 160 -8.64 17.14 9.77
N ILE A 161 -7.79 17.51 8.79
CA ILE A 161 -7.69 16.78 7.53
C ILE A 161 -7.12 15.36 7.72
N LEU A 162 -6.12 15.20 8.60
CA LEU A 162 -5.43 13.93 8.83
C LEU A 162 -6.28 12.94 9.64
N LEU A 163 -7.07 13.45 10.59
CA LEU A 163 -7.94 12.68 11.47
C LEU A 163 -9.37 12.54 10.92
N ALA A 164 -9.65 13.11 9.74
CA ALA A 164 -10.95 12.98 9.10
C ALA A 164 -11.29 11.49 8.83
N PRO A 165 -12.55 11.09 9.05
CA PRO A 165 -12.98 9.73 8.75
C PRO A 165 -12.82 9.42 7.25
N ILE A 166 -12.45 8.19 6.93
CA ILE A 166 -12.33 7.74 5.55
C ILE A 166 -13.72 7.57 4.93
N ASP A 167 -13.79 7.89 3.64
CA ASP A 167 -14.96 7.51 2.86
C ASP A 167 -14.97 5.98 2.70
N GLN A 168 -16.07 5.35 3.13
CA GLN A 168 -16.27 3.91 2.96
C GLN A 168 -16.26 3.51 1.48
N GLY A 169 -16.63 4.44 0.58
CA GLY A 169 -16.57 4.27 -0.87
C GLY A 169 -15.15 4.08 -1.40
N ASP A 170 -14.13 4.52 -0.66
CA ASP A 170 -12.72 4.45 -1.07
C ASP A 170 -12.00 3.21 -0.54
N VAL A 171 -12.64 2.44 0.35
CA VAL A 171 -12.09 1.22 0.93
C VAL A 171 -12.29 0.06 -0.03
N GLU A 172 -11.19 -0.63 -0.31
CA GLU A 172 -11.15 -1.81 -1.17
C GLU A 172 -11.01 -3.08 -0.34
N VAL A 173 -11.48 -4.20 -0.91
CA VAL A 173 -11.53 -5.49 -0.23
C VAL A 173 -10.74 -6.49 -1.06
N LYS A 174 -9.71 -7.08 -0.45
CA LYS A 174 -8.98 -8.19 -1.07
C LYS A 174 -9.84 -9.46 -1.06
N PRO A 175 -9.56 -10.44 -1.95
CA PRO A 175 -10.27 -11.71 -1.99
C PRO A 175 -10.26 -12.52 -0.68
N ASP A 176 -9.29 -12.28 0.19
CA ASP A 176 -9.15 -12.88 1.53
C ASP A 176 -10.01 -12.17 2.60
N GLY A 177 -10.69 -11.08 2.25
CA GLY A 177 -11.49 -10.25 3.16
C GLY A 177 -10.69 -9.13 3.84
N LEU A 178 -9.40 -8.97 3.53
CA LEU A 178 -8.60 -7.89 4.08
C LEU A 178 -9.04 -6.54 3.48
N LEU A 179 -9.39 -5.60 4.36
CA LEU A 179 -9.70 -4.23 3.98
C LEU A 179 -8.41 -3.44 3.75
N TYR A 180 -8.36 -2.62 2.71
CA TYR A 180 -7.24 -1.71 2.48
C TYR A 180 -7.70 -0.41 1.81
N LEU A 181 -6.99 0.67 2.11
CA LEU A 181 -7.13 1.93 1.38
C LEU A 181 -6.08 1.96 0.26
N PRO A 182 -6.46 2.24 -1.00
CA PRO A 182 -5.50 2.36 -2.09
C PRO A 182 -4.45 3.47 -1.84
N GLU A 183 -3.20 3.21 -2.24
CA GLU A 183 -2.05 4.11 -2.04
C GLU A 183 -2.33 5.57 -2.48
N ILE A 184 -3.01 5.74 -3.61
CA ILE A 184 -3.33 7.06 -4.15
C ILE A 184 -4.15 7.91 -3.18
N LYS A 185 -4.98 7.30 -2.34
CA LYS A 185 -5.82 8.01 -1.37
C LYS A 185 -4.97 8.61 -0.25
N TYR A 186 -3.96 7.88 0.24
CA TYR A 186 -2.99 8.43 1.20
C TYR A 186 -2.27 9.64 0.62
N ARG A 187 -1.76 9.55 -0.63
CA ARG A 187 -1.09 10.69 -1.29
C ARG A 187 -1.99 11.91 -1.45
N ARG A 188 -3.27 11.70 -1.76
CA ARG A 188 -4.26 12.79 -1.85
C ARG A 188 -4.50 13.44 -0.50
N ILE A 189 -4.59 12.66 0.57
CA ILE A 189 -4.73 13.18 1.94
C ILE A 189 -3.49 13.99 2.33
N LEU A 190 -2.29 13.48 2.07
CA LEU A 190 -1.03 14.20 2.32
C LEU A 190 -0.94 15.50 1.51
N ASN A 191 -1.31 15.49 0.23
CA ASN A 191 -1.34 16.69 -0.60
C ASN A 191 -2.38 17.71 -0.11
N ARG A 192 -3.53 17.24 0.40
CA ARG A 192 -4.56 18.11 0.97
C ARG A 192 -4.11 18.72 2.29
N ALA A 193 -3.45 17.94 3.15
CA ALA A 193 -2.99 18.41 4.46
C ALA A 193 -1.77 19.33 4.34
N PHE A 194 -0.76 18.94 3.55
CA PHE A 194 0.56 19.60 3.56
C PHE A 194 0.91 20.34 2.28
N GLY A 195 0.13 20.16 1.21
CA GLY A 195 0.44 20.67 -0.12
C GLY A 195 1.45 19.79 -0.87
N PRO A 196 1.41 19.78 -2.23
CA PRO A 196 2.46 19.19 -3.04
C PRO A 196 3.84 19.81 -2.72
N GLY A 197 4.86 18.97 -2.51
CA GLY A 197 6.19 19.42 -2.10
C GLY A 197 6.35 19.64 -0.58
N GLY A 198 5.26 19.62 0.19
CA GLY A 198 5.29 19.72 1.65
C GLY A 198 5.63 18.42 2.38
N TRP A 199 5.78 17.30 1.65
CA TRP A 199 6.10 15.99 2.21
C TRP A 199 6.92 15.14 1.23
N GLY A 200 7.61 14.13 1.74
CA GLY A 200 8.38 13.18 0.94
C GLY A 200 8.83 11.97 1.75
N LEU A 201 9.19 10.89 1.06
CA LEU A 201 9.86 9.74 1.68
C LEU A 201 11.35 9.81 1.40
N ALA A 202 12.16 9.82 2.47
CA ALA A 202 13.58 9.58 2.36
C ALA A 202 13.87 8.09 2.52
N PRO A 203 14.62 7.48 1.60
CA PRO A 203 15.13 6.13 1.82
C PRO A 203 16.10 6.12 3.01
N ARG A 204 15.99 5.07 3.83
CA ARG A 204 16.89 4.83 4.96
C ARG A 204 17.51 3.44 4.82
N GLY A 205 18.84 3.41 4.90
CA GLY A 205 19.62 2.20 4.65
C GLY A 205 19.53 1.69 3.21
N GLU A 206 20.21 0.58 3.00
CA GLU A 206 20.26 -0.12 1.71
C GLU A 206 19.00 -0.97 1.52
N SER A 207 18.62 -1.16 0.26
CA SER A 207 17.58 -2.12 -0.10
C SER A 207 18.10 -3.53 0.11
N ILE A 208 17.44 -4.28 0.99
CA ILE A 208 17.79 -5.67 1.25
C ILE A 208 16.95 -6.54 0.32
N VAL A 209 17.64 -7.29 -0.53
CA VAL A 209 17.04 -8.25 -1.47
C VAL A 209 17.26 -9.65 -0.92
N THR A 210 16.20 -10.30 -0.42
CA THR A 210 16.26 -11.65 0.14
C THR A 210 15.37 -12.59 -0.66
N GLY A 211 15.98 -13.40 -1.53
CA GLY A 211 15.29 -14.40 -2.33
C GLY A 211 14.31 -13.80 -3.35
N LYS A 212 13.05 -13.61 -2.94
CA LYS A 212 11.94 -13.05 -3.74
C LYS A 212 11.27 -11.84 -3.06
N LEU A 213 11.94 -11.24 -2.10
CA LEU A 213 11.45 -10.11 -1.31
C LEU A 213 12.47 -8.97 -1.35
N ILE A 214 11.98 -7.76 -1.60
CA ILE A 214 12.72 -6.52 -1.39
C ILE A 214 12.15 -5.84 -0.15
N THR A 215 13.04 -5.39 0.72
CA THR A 215 12.67 -4.63 1.91
C THR A 215 13.63 -3.47 2.12
N ARG A 216 13.09 -2.32 2.52
CA ARG A 216 13.87 -1.12 2.81
C ARG A 216 13.16 -0.26 3.85
N GLU A 217 13.93 0.44 4.68
CA GLU A 217 13.38 1.44 5.59
C GLU A 217 13.17 2.78 4.86
N TYR A 218 12.10 3.48 5.18
CA TYR A 218 11.84 4.83 4.70
C TYR A 218 11.42 5.72 5.87
N GLY A 219 11.88 6.97 5.85
CA GLY A 219 11.42 8.03 6.73
C GLY A 219 10.44 8.95 5.99
N LEU A 220 9.25 9.15 6.56
CA LEU A 220 8.33 10.19 6.10
C LEU A 220 8.77 11.55 6.65
N ILE A 221 9.15 12.45 5.75
CA ILE A 221 9.41 13.85 6.06
C ILE A 221 8.19 14.67 5.67
N VAL A 222 7.78 15.55 6.57
CA VAL A 222 6.73 16.55 6.31
C VAL A 222 7.26 17.89 6.79
N GLN A 223 7.19 18.92 5.94
CA GLN A 223 7.59 20.30 6.27
C GLN A 223 9.00 20.39 6.90
N GLY A 224 9.94 19.59 6.41
CA GLY A 224 11.33 19.60 6.89
C GLY A 224 11.58 18.89 8.21
N ARG A 225 10.61 18.11 8.73
CA ARG A 225 10.81 17.26 9.92
C ARG A 225 10.47 15.80 9.65
N LEU A 226 11.21 14.91 10.30
CA LEU A 226 10.88 13.49 10.35
C LEU A 226 9.59 13.31 11.14
N VAL A 227 8.66 12.53 10.59
CA VAL A 227 7.36 12.23 11.21
C VAL A 227 7.27 10.79 11.64
N SER A 228 7.69 9.87 10.78
CA SER A 228 7.54 8.43 10.99
C SER A 228 8.62 7.70 10.22
N ILE A 229 9.00 6.53 10.73
CA ILE A 229 9.89 5.59 10.05
C ILE A 229 9.15 4.26 9.93
N ALA A 230 9.13 3.70 8.73
CA ALA A 230 8.58 2.37 8.50
C ALA A 230 9.41 1.59 7.49
N ARG A 231 9.41 0.28 7.63
CA ARG A 231 9.98 -0.65 6.66
C ARG A 231 8.93 -1.01 5.62
N GLY A 232 9.22 -0.73 4.36
CA GLY A 232 8.46 -1.20 3.23
C GLY A 232 8.94 -2.58 2.81
N GLU A 233 8.03 -3.36 2.24
CA GLU A 233 8.37 -4.65 1.65
C GLU A 233 7.54 -4.90 0.38
N GLN A 234 8.12 -5.62 -0.56
CA GLN A 234 7.44 -6.02 -1.79
C GLN A 234 8.04 -7.32 -2.32
N GLN A 235 7.17 -8.28 -2.62
CA GLN A 235 7.56 -9.53 -3.28
C GLN A 235 7.70 -9.33 -4.79
N TYR A 236 8.66 -10.04 -5.38
CA TYR A 236 8.87 -10.13 -6.81
C TYR A 236 9.05 -11.60 -7.22
N PHE A 237 8.73 -11.93 -8.47
CA PHE A 237 8.79 -13.31 -8.94
C PHE A 237 10.04 -13.60 -9.76
N ASP A 238 10.46 -12.62 -10.57
CA ASP A 238 11.60 -12.67 -11.48
C ASP A 238 12.55 -11.49 -11.21
N PRO A 239 13.87 -11.65 -11.36
CA PRO A 239 14.85 -10.58 -11.11
C PRO A 239 14.59 -9.30 -11.91
N ASP A 240 14.05 -9.41 -13.13
CA ASP A 240 13.69 -8.26 -13.96
C ASP A 240 12.56 -7.41 -13.33
N GLY A 241 11.83 -7.96 -12.36
CA GLY A 241 10.80 -7.27 -11.58
C GLY A 241 11.32 -6.48 -10.39
N ILE A 242 12.63 -6.48 -10.11
CA ILE A 242 13.25 -5.74 -9.00
C ILE A 242 12.92 -4.23 -9.02
N PRO A 243 13.01 -3.51 -10.16
CA PRO A 243 12.68 -2.07 -10.19
C PRO A 243 11.24 -1.78 -9.78
N THR A 244 10.29 -2.55 -10.31
CA THR A 244 8.87 -2.44 -9.94
C THR A 244 8.65 -2.77 -8.47
N ALA A 245 9.37 -3.77 -7.95
CA ALA A 245 9.27 -4.14 -6.55
C ALA A 245 9.89 -3.08 -5.62
N THR A 246 10.94 -2.39 -6.03
CA THR A 246 11.50 -1.25 -5.30
C THR A 246 10.49 -0.10 -5.16
N GLU A 247 9.75 0.22 -6.23
CA GLU A 247 8.66 1.20 -6.17
C GLU A 247 7.51 0.72 -5.28
N GLY A 248 7.12 -0.56 -5.38
CA GLY A 248 6.11 -1.16 -4.50
C GLY A 248 6.51 -1.14 -3.02
N CYS A 249 7.79 -1.39 -2.72
CA CYS A 249 8.37 -1.32 -1.38
C CYS A 249 8.25 0.11 -0.80
N LYS A 250 8.57 1.13 -1.61
CA LYS A 250 8.42 2.54 -1.23
C LYS A 250 6.97 2.91 -0.93
N SER A 251 6.04 2.53 -1.80
CA SER A 251 4.60 2.76 -1.61
C SER A 251 4.04 2.03 -0.39
N ASN A 252 4.52 0.82 -0.11
CA ASN A 252 4.17 0.07 1.09
C ASN A 252 4.61 0.81 2.37
N ALA A 253 5.85 1.31 2.41
CA ALA A 253 6.35 2.10 3.53
C ALA A 253 5.55 3.39 3.75
N LEU A 254 5.11 4.05 2.67
CA LEU A 254 4.31 5.27 2.74
C LEU A 254 3.04 5.07 3.58
N MET A 255 2.27 4.03 3.25
CA MET A 255 1.00 3.74 3.92
C MET A 255 1.21 3.43 5.40
N ARG A 256 2.30 2.71 5.74
CA ARG A 256 2.68 2.42 7.12
C ARG A 256 3.02 3.70 7.89
N CYS A 257 3.78 4.61 7.28
CA CYS A 257 4.11 5.89 7.90
C CYS A 257 2.88 6.79 8.10
N CYS A 258 1.92 6.74 7.16
CA CYS A 258 0.69 7.51 7.26
C CYS A 258 -0.20 7.10 8.45
N LYS A 259 -0.01 5.87 8.97
CA LYS A 259 -0.72 5.41 10.17
C LYS A 259 -0.36 6.24 11.40
N ASP A 260 0.91 6.59 11.56
CA ASP A 260 1.39 7.39 12.69
C ASP A 260 0.88 8.85 12.63
N LEU A 261 0.47 9.30 11.44
CA LEU A 261 -0.24 10.57 11.24
C LEU A 261 -1.74 10.51 11.60
N GLY A 262 -2.28 9.32 11.86
CA GLY A 262 -3.71 9.09 12.12
C GLY A 262 -4.55 8.79 10.88
N ILE A 263 -3.97 8.83 9.68
CA ILE A 263 -4.68 8.60 8.42
C ILE A 263 -5.18 7.16 8.33
N ALA A 264 -6.48 6.98 8.05
CA ALA A 264 -7.12 5.67 7.87
C ALA A 264 -6.91 4.70 9.04
N SER A 265 -6.73 5.24 10.25
CA SER A 265 -6.51 4.46 11.48
C SER A 265 -7.67 3.51 11.80
N GLU A 266 -8.89 3.84 11.38
CA GLU A 266 -10.08 2.99 11.53
C GLU A 266 -10.01 1.66 10.78
N LEU A 267 -9.20 1.54 9.70
CA LEU A 267 -8.98 0.26 9.03
C LEU A 267 -8.26 -0.77 9.89
N TRP A 268 -7.74 -0.34 11.05
CA TRP A 268 -7.10 -1.20 12.05
C TRP A 268 -7.97 -1.39 13.30
N ASP A 269 -9.15 -0.76 13.38
CA ASP A 269 -10.09 -0.97 14.48
C ASP A 269 -10.94 -2.23 14.21
N PRO A 270 -10.85 -3.28 15.06
CA PRO A 270 -11.67 -4.48 14.92
C PRO A 270 -13.17 -4.21 14.91
N ARG A 271 -13.65 -3.11 15.49
CA ARG A 271 -15.07 -2.73 15.47
C ARG A 271 -15.48 -2.19 14.10
N PHE A 272 -14.69 -1.28 13.54
CA PHE A 272 -14.88 -0.77 12.19
C PHE A 272 -14.85 -1.92 11.17
N ILE A 273 -13.83 -2.79 11.24
CA ILE A 273 -13.68 -3.92 10.31
C ILE A 273 -14.92 -4.81 10.32
N ARG A 274 -15.42 -5.18 11.51
CA ARG A 274 -16.64 -6.01 11.62
C ARG A 274 -17.87 -5.32 11.03
N LYS A 275 -18.04 -4.03 11.31
CA LYS A 275 -19.16 -3.24 10.77
C LYS A 275 -19.08 -3.15 9.24
N PHE A 276 -17.91 -2.81 8.70
CA PHE A 276 -17.68 -2.67 7.27
C PHE A 276 -17.88 -4.00 6.54
N VAL A 277 -17.36 -5.12 7.07
CA VAL A 277 -17.55 -6.44 6.47
C VAL A 277 -19.05 -6.78 6.37
N ASN A 278 -19.83 -6.54 7.43
CA ASN A 278 -21.27 -6.81 7.42
C ASN A 278 -22.04 -5.91 6.44
N GLU A 279 -21.69 -4.62 6.40
CA GLU A 279 -22.44 -3.60 5.66
C GLU A 279 -22.05 -3.51 4.18
N MET A 280 -20.78 -3.72 3.84
CA MET A 280 -20.20 -3.41 2.52
C MET A 280 -19.65 -4.62 1.77
N THR A 281 -19.57 -5.82 2.39
CA THR A 281 -19.02 -7.01 1.72
C THR A 281 -20.04 -8.13 1.55
N LYS A 282 -19.76 -9.04 0.61
CA LYS A 282 -20.52 -10.25 0.32
C LYS A 282 -19.56 -11.41 0.12
N GLU A 283 -19.98 -12.60 0.55
CA GLU A 283 -19.24 -13.83 0.33
C GLU A 283 -19.79 -14.55 -0.89
N VAL A 284 -18.93 -14.90 -1.85
CA VAL A 284 -19.33 -15.53 -3.11
C VAL A 284 -18.49 -16.76 -3.37
N TRP A 285 -19.14 -17.85 -3.78
CA TRP A 285 -18.45 -19.03 -4.30
C TRP A 285 -18.00 -18.77 -5.72
N VAL A 286 -16.71 -18.90 -5.97
CA VAL A 286 -16.13 -18.69 -7.29
C VAL A 286 -15.41 -19.94 -7.77
N GLU A 287 -15.54 -20.21 -9.07
CA GLU A 287 -14.87 -21.31 -9.76
C GLU A 287 -13.82 -20.73 -10.72
N HIS A 288 -12.61 -21.26 -10.69
CA HIS A 288 -11.57 -20.89 -11.65
C HIS A 288 -11.90 -21.46 -13.03
N VAL A 289 -11.93 -20.62 -14.07
CA VAL A 289 -12.41 -20.99 -15.41
C VAL A 289 -11.63 -22.18 -16.02
N THR A 290 -10.29 -22.19 -15.89
CA THR A 290 -9.47 -23.28 -16.45
C THR A 290 -9.35 -24.50 -15.52
N THR A 291 -9.01 -24.30 -14.24
CA THR A 291 -8.75 -25.40 -13.29
C THR A 291 -10.01 -25.99 -12.66
N LYS A 292 -11.19 -25.37 -12.85
CA LYS A 292 -12.49 -25.74 -12.26
C LYS A 292 -12.48 -25.83 -10.73
N ARG A 293 -11.45 -25.31 -10.06
CA ARG A 293 -11.34 -25.29 -8.60
C ARG A 293 -12.31 -24.26 -8.04
N LYS A 294 -13.14 -24.67 -7.08
CA LYS A 294 -14.05 -23.79 -6.35
C LYS A 294 -13.38 -23.26 -5.08
N ARG A 295 -13.58 -21.98 -4.78
CA ARG A 295 -13.20 -21.37 -3.50
C ARG A 295 -14.21 -20.30 -3.12
N LYS A 296 -14.34 -20.04 -1.83
CA LYS A 296 -15.11 -18.91 -1.30
C LYS A 296 -14.23 -17.67 -1.28
N VAL A 297 -14.74 -16.55 -1.77
CA VAL A 297 -14.02 -15.27 -1.85
C VAL A 297 -14.91 -14.18 -1.25
N VAL A 298 -14.28 -13.23 -0.55
CA VAL A 298 -14.95 -12.03 -0.06
C VAL A 298 -14.80 -10.92 -1.10
N LEU A 299 -15.91 -10.28 -1.44
CA LEU A 299 -15.96 -9.18 -2.41
C LEU A 299 -16.74 -8.02 -1.80
N ARG A 300 -16.45 -6.81 -2.26
CA ARG A 300 -17.33 -5.68 -1.98
C ARG A 300 -18.69 -5.90 -2.67
N LYS A 301 -19.78 -5.42 -2.07
CA LYS A 301 -21.14 -5.62 -2.59
C LYS A 301 -21.30 -5.09 -4.02
N ASP A 302 -20.68 -3.96 -4.30
CA ASP A 302 -20.73 -3.27 -5.59
C ASP A 302 -19.84 -3.92 -6.66
N ASP A 303 -18.94 -4.82 -6.26
CA ASP A 303 -17.97 -5.43 -7.16
C ASP A 303 -18.49 -6.75 -7.76
N THR A 304 -17.92 -7.12 -8.90
CA THR A 304 -18.27 -8.32 -9.67
C THR A 304 -17.09 -9.27 -9.79
N VAL A 305 -17.37 -10.57 -9.89
CA VAL A 305 -16.30 -11.56 -10.03
C VAL A 305 -15.58 -11.37 -11.37
N ARG A 306 -14.27 -11.10 -11.30
CA ARG A 306 -13.42 -10.93 -12.47
C ARG A 306 -12.72 -12.23 -12.86
N TYR A 307 -12.45 -12.38 -14.17
CA TYR A 307 -11.55 -13.42 -14.71
C TYR A 307 -10.22 -13.44 -13.91
N PRO A 308 -9.67 -14.61 -13.56
CA PRO A 308 -9.98 -15.96 -14.06
C PRO A 308 -11.09 -16.70 -13.32
N PHE A 309 -11.87 -16.01 -12.49
CA PHE A 309 -12.94 -16.62 -11.70
C PHE A 309 -14.31 -16.33 -12.31
N LYS A 310 -15.27 -17.24 -12.11
CA LYS A 310 -16.70 -17.07 -12.41
C LYS A 310 -17.52 -17.42 -11.17
N GLU A 311 -18.69 -16.81 -11.01
CA GLU A 311 -19.61 -17.17 -9.93
C GLU A 311 -20.07 -18.62 -10.09
N SER A 312 -20.03 -19.39 -9.01
CA SER A 312 -20.53 -20.76 -8.94
C SER A 312 -21.63 -20.79 -7.89
N LYS A 313 -22.79 -21.36 -8.23
CA LYS A 313 -23.79 -21.67 -7.21
C LYS A 313 -23.18 -22.69 -6.24
N ALA A 314 -23.40 -22.44 -4.94
CA ALA A 314 -22.94 -23.28 -3.84
C ALA A 314 -23.32 -24.76 -4.08
#